data_AF-A0AAD4DXY0-F1
#
_entry.id   AF-A0AAD4DXY0-F1
#
_cell.length_a   1.000
_cell.length_b   1.000
_cell.length_c   1.000
_cell.angle_alpha   90.00
_cell.angle_beta   90.00
_cell.angle_gamma   90.00
#
_symmetry.space_group_name_H-M   'P 1'
#
loop_
_entity.id
_entity.type
_entity.pdbx_description
1 polymer ?
#
loop_
_entity_poly.entity_id
_entity_poly.type
_entity_poly.pdbx_seq_one_letter_code
_entity_poly.pdbx_strand_id
1 'polypeptide(L)'
;MNAAQNDWRRQWNLRRQQDRDEIRQQAQAELMAARIQPPQVPHIPDEPAPVPPAPAYGPIHYEGAVGPQDFNDPLHYFVPNPAPPLHALPQPDYHQFNIQFHHHFQQEEMENERIRNDFLQRQAQEAFHQQQIQLELQQQEARWRNREAQYAFEIQQQEVEWHNRQAQEAHRIQQEEAERANRQAQEAYRLQQEEAEQANRQAQEAYCLQQEEAEQANRQAQEAHRIQQEEAEWADRQAQDIQRAGQQAEECQHRQEQRDREQQECLEEALREYDNPASQQQHEDDEERRRTQEQEHCWQHNAEDDENINQAPVQNIPIPDGARPYTEPIDRHSLGPLNVECPNCHAMHFACERLTKSSTRNPRFGTCCLYSCLGPPVSLGAVFLGMETMKISRSMRTQF
;
A
#
# COMPACT_ATOMS: atom_id res chain seq x y z
N MET A 1 22.92 11.70 -5.69
CA MET A 1 22.00 11.05 -4.71
C MET A 1 21.01 10.04 -5.33
N ASN A 2 20.90 9.88 -6.67
CA ASN A 2 19.93 8.96 -7.29
C ASN A 2 20.34 7.47 -7.39
N ALA A 3 21.61 7.12 -7.22
CA ALA A 3 22.07 5.72 -7.37
C ALA A 3 21.52 4.81 -6.25
N ALA A 4 21.61 5.26 -4.99
CA ALA A 4 21.16 4.49 -3.82
C ALA A 4 19.64 4.21 -3.84
N GLN A 5 18.84 5.16 -4.33
CA GLN A 5 17.38 4.99 -4.41
C GLN A 5 16.96 4.00 -5.51
N ASN A 6 17.71 3.96 -6.62
CA ASN A 6 17.50 2.97 -7.68
C ASN A 6 17.91 1.56 -7.24
N ASP A 7 19.01 1.43 -6.48
CA ASP A 7 19.44 0.14 -5.94
C ASP A 7 18.45 -0.42 -4.92
N TRP A 8 17.89 0.43 -4.05
CA TRP A 8 16.85 0.02 -3.10
C TRP A 8 15.59 -0.48 -3.81
N ARG A 9 15.12 0.22 -4.85
CA ARG A 9 13.97 -0.24 -5.66
C ARG A 9 14.24 -1.55 -6.37
N ARG A 10 15.46 -1.76 -6.87
CA ARG A 10 15.86 -3.04 -7.49
C ARG A 10 15.85 -4.17 -6.48
N GLN A 11 16.40 -3.97 -5.29
CA GLN A 11 16.41 -4.98 -4.23
C GLN A 11 15.00 -5.32 -3.74
N TRP A 12 14.13 -4.32 -3.59
CA TRP A 12 12.74 -4.53 -3.17
C TRP A 12 11.93 -5.34 -4.19
N ASN A 13 12.07 -5.03 -5.48
CA ASN A 13 11.43 -5.80 -6.55
C ASN A 13 11.95 -7.24 -6.62
N LEU A 14 13.26 -7.43 -6.43
CA LEU A 14 13.87 -8.77 -6.43
C LEU A 14 13.33 -9.62 -5.27
N ARG A 15 13.20 -9.04 -4.07
CA ARG A 15 12.63 -9.73 -2.91
C ARG A 15 11.15 -10.09 -3.10
N ARG A 16 10.33 -9.17 -3.62
CA ARG A 16 8.93 -9.50 -3.96
C ARG A 16 8.80 -10.60 -5.01
N GLN A 17 9.74 -10.68 -5.94
CA GLN A 17 9.76 -11.74 -6.94
C GLN A 17 10.11 -13.08 -6.31
N GLN A 18 11.11 -13.11 -5.42
CA GLN A 18 11.46 -14.30 -4.64
C GLN A 18 10.28 -14.79 -3.79
N ASP A 19 9.62 -13.89 -3.04
CA ASP A 19 8.46 -14.27 -2.22
C ASP A 19 7.31 -14.85 -3.07
N ARG A 20 7.05 -14.29 -4.27
CA ARG A 20 6.04 -14.84 -5.19
C ARG A 20 6.41 -16.23 -5.71
N ASP A 21 7.69 -16.45 -6.01
CA ASP A 21 8.15 -17.73 -6.52
C ASP A 21 8.18 -18.80 -5.41
N GLU A 22 8.49 -18.43 -4.17
CA GLU A 22 8.38 -19.31 -2.99
C GLU A 22 6.93 -19.73 -2.73
N ILE A 23 5.98 -18.78 -2.73
CA ILE A 23 4.54 -19.08 -2.58
C ILE A 23 4.08 -20.03 -3.69
N ARG A 24 4.53 -19.81 -4.94
CA ARG A 24 4.19 -20.67 -6.07
C ARG A 24 4.77 -22.08 -5.90
N GLN A 25 6.01 -22.21 -5.42
CA GLN A 25 6.63 -23.51 -5.15
C GLN A 25 5.90 -24.24 -4.02
N GLN A 26 5.53 -23.55 -2.94
CA GLN A 26 4.79 -24.14 -1.83
C GLN A 26 3.41 -24.64 -2.28
N ALA A 27 2.67 -23.85 -3.06
CA ALA A 27 1.39 -24.27 -3.63
C ALA A 27 1.53 -25.49 -4.57
N GLN A 28 2.61 -25.55 -5.38
CA GLN A 28 2.90 -26.71 -6.20
C GLN A 28 3.26 -27.95 -5.37
N ALA A 29 4.02 -27.79 -4.29
CA ALA A 29 4.36 -28.86 -3.37
C ALA A 29 3.12 -29.42 -2.67
N GLU A 30 2.21 -28.55 -2.21
CA GLU A 30 0.93 -28.95 -1.63
C GLU A 30 0.05 -29.69 -2.63
N LEU A 31 -0.04 -29.23 -3.88
CA LEU A 31 -0.77 -29.92 -4.94
C LEU A 31 -0.18 -31.31 -5.26
N MET A 32 1.14 -31.45 -5.23
CA MET A 32 1.80 -32.75 -5.41
C MET A 32 1.58 -33.67 -4.21
N ALA A 33 1.64 -33.14 -2.98
CA ALA A 33 1.36 -33.90 -1.76
C ALA A 33 -0.09 -34.40 -1.71
N ALA A 34 -1.05 -33.55 -2.10
CA ALA A 34 -2.47 -33.91 -2.18
C ALA A 34 -2.76 -34.99 -3.25
N ARG A 35 -1.90 -35.13 -4.27
CA ARG A 35 -2.07 -36.14 -5.31
C ARG A 35 -1.58 -37.54 -4.91
N ILE A 36 -0.79 -37.64 -3.84
CA ILE A 36 -0.19 -38.91 -3.37
C ILE A 36 -1.06 -39.61 -2.33
N GLN A 37 -2.02 -38.92 -1.70
CA GLN A 37 -3.02 -39.56 -0.84
C GLN A 37 -4.42 -39.41 -1.45
N PRO A 38 -5.02 -40.47 -2.02
CA PRO A 38 -6.45 -40.44 -2.29
C PRO A 38 -7.18 -40.19 -0.96
N PRO A 39 -8.26 -39.38 -0.95
CA PRO A 39 -9.05 -39.16 0.24
C PRO A 39 -9.52 -40.52 0.75
N GLN A 40 -9.00 -40.93 1.90
CA GLN A 40 -9.57 -42.01 2.69
C GLN A 40 -10.97 -41.53 3.04
N VAL A 41 -11.97 -41.98 2.28
CA VAL A 41 -13.38 -41.79 2.64
C VAL A 41 -13.50 -42.34 4.05
N PRO A 42 -13.92 -41.53 5.04
CA PRO A 42 -14.18 -42.05 6.37
C PRO A 42 -15.20 -43.15 6.21
N HIS A 43 -14.79 -44.39 6.43
CA HIS A 43 -15.70 -45.52 6.43
C HIS A 43 -16.61 -45.32 7.63
N ILE A 44 -17.78 -44.72 7.40
CA ILE A 44 -18.88 -44.73 8.35
C ILE A 44 -19.30 -46.21 8.41
N PRO A 45 -19.19 -46.89 9.56
CA PRO A 45 -19.71 -48.23 9.70
C PRO A 45 -21.23 -48.11 9.78
N ASP A 46 -21.95 -48.56 8.75
CA ASP A 46 -23.42 -48.66 8.74
C ASP A 46 -23.96 -49.81 9.61
N GLU A 47 -23.14 -50.32 10.55
CA GLU A 47 -23.57 -51.37 11.47
C GLU A 47 -23.09 -51.05 12.89
N PRO A 48 -23.99 -50.96 13.89
CA PRO A 48 -23.58 -50.91 15.27
C PRO A 48 -22.82 -52.21 15.58
N ALA A 49 -21.59 -52.07 16.07
CA ALA A 49 -20.77 -53.20 16.48
C ALA A 49 -21.59 -54.16 17.35
N PRO A 50 -21.61 -55.47 17.06
CA PRO A 50 -22.33 -56.43 17.88
C PRO A 50 -21.78 -56.34 19.31
N VAL A 51 -22.69 -56.09 20.24
CA VAL A 51 -22.43 -56.09 21.68
C VAL A 51 -21.67 -57.38 22.00
N PRO A 52 -20.50 -57.31 22.67
CA PRO A 52 -19.79 -58.53 23.04
C PRO A 52 -20.73 -59.38 23.90
N PRO A 53 -20.89 -60.68 23.62
CA PRO A 53 -21.69 -61.53 24.47
C PRO A 53 -21.12 -61.47 25.89
N ALA A 54 -22.03 -61.33 26.86
CA ALA A 54 -21.72 -61.39 28.28
C ALA A 54 -20.76 -62.55 28.57
N PRO A 55 -19.80 -62.40 29.51
CA PRO A 55 -18.92 -63.50 29.88
C PRO A 55 -19.78 -64.66 30.36
N ALA A 56 -19.84 -65.71 29.54
CA ALA A 56 -20.39 -66.97 29.95
C ALA A 56 -19.53 -67.47 31.11
N TYR A 57 -20.10 -67.49 32.30
CA TYR A 57 -19.61 -68.28 33.41
C TYR A 57 -19.60 -69.75 32.97
N GLY A 58 -18.49 -70.17 32.35
CA GLY A 58 -18.17 -71.56 32.12
C GLY A 58 -17.82 -72.22 33.46
N PRO A 59 -18.25 -73.47 33.69
CA PRO A 59 -17.93 -74.19 34.91
C PRO A 59 -16.43 -74.40 35.01
N ILE A 60 -15.90 -74.10 36.20
CA ILE A 60 -14.52 -74.37 36.60
C ILE A 60 -14.26 -75.86 36.45
N HIS A 61 -13.60 -76.25 35.35
CA HIS A 61 -12.98 -77.57 35.26
C HIS A 61 -11.70 -77.53 36.10
N TYR A 62 -11.79 -78.15 37.29
CA TYR A 62 -10.64 -78.57 38.07
C TYR A 62 -9.83 -79.56 37.22
N GLU A 63 -8.68 -79.15 36.68
CA GLU A 63 -7.64 -80.10 36.28
C GLU A 63 -7.04 -80.69 37.55
N GLY A 64 -7.52 -81.90 37.86
CA GLY A 64 -7.09 -82.71 38.98
C GLY A 64 -5.65 -83.20 38.80
N ALA A 65 -4.93 -83.17 39.92
CA ALA A 65 -3.91 -84.12 40.34
C ALA A 65 -3.36 -85.07 39.26
N VAL A 66 -2.18 -84.74 38.74
CA VAL A 66 -1.28 -85.75 38.16
C VAL A 66 -0.65 -86.48 39.34
N GLY A 67 -1.22 -87.65 39.65
CA GLY A 67 -0.70 -88.57 40.65
C GLY A 67 0.65 -89.19 40.22
N PRO A 68 1.39 -89.77 41.18
CA PRO A 68 2.65 -90.46 40.91
C PRO A 68 2.37 -91.71 40.07
N GLN A 69 3.14 -91.89 38.98
CA GLN A 69 3.12 -93.12 38.19
C GLN A 69 3.68 -94.28 39.03
N ASP A 70 2.80 -95.21 39.36
CA ASP A 70 3.10 -96.60 39.70
C ASP A 70 3.92 -97.25 38.57
N PHE A 71 5.22 -97.44 38.80
CA PHE A 71 5.99 -98.48 38.13
C PHE A 71 5.95 -99.75 38.99
N ASN A 72 4.95 -100.58 38.67
CA ASN A 72 4.99 -102.02 38.93
C ASN A 72 6.06 -102.63 38.03
N ASP A 73 7.09 -103.25 38.62
CA ASP A 73 7.96 -104.22 37.96
C ASP A 73 8.40 -105.29 38.98
N PRO A 74 8.75 -106.51 38.54
CA PRO A 74 8.08 -107.71 39.01
C PRO A 74 8.97 -108.56 39.93
N LEU A 75 8.28 -109.36 40.75
CA LEU A 75 8.81 -110.43 41.59
C LEU A 75 9.78 -111.37 40.82
N HIS A 76 11.08 -111.25 41.09
CA HIS A 76 12.04 -112.33 40.84
C HIS A 76 12.07 -113.28 42.05
N TYR A 77 11.33 -114.38 41.92
CA TYR A 77 11.50 -115.59 42.72
C TYR A 77 12.92 -116.15 42.53
N PHE A 78 13.75 -116.13 43.58
CA PHE A 78 14.96 -116.96 43.65
C PHE A 78 14.68 -118.20 44.50
N VAL A 79 14.85 -119.36 43.86
CA VAL A 79 14.68 -120.72 44.38
C VAL A 79 15.88 -121.08 45.28
N PRO A 80 15.67 -121.78 46.41
CA PRO A 80 16.73 -122.11 47.36
C PRO A 80 17.61 -123.28 46.87
N ASN A 81 18.93 -123.14 47.03
CA ASN A 81 19.93 -124.18 46.75
C ASN A 81 20.21 -125.01 48.03
N PRO A 82 20.36 -126.34 47.96
CA PRO A 82 20.36 -127.21 49.14
C PRO A 82 21.70 -127.23 49.87
N ALA A 83 21.59 -127.51 51.17
CA ALA A 83 22.64 -127.57 52.17
C ALA A 83 23.70 -128.66 51.91
N PRO A 84 24.97 -128.42 52.27
CA PRO A 84 25.96 -129.47 52.55
C PRO A 84 25.93 -129.91 54.03
N PRO A 85 26.43 -131.12 54.34
CA PRO A 85 26.20 -131.79 55.61
C PRO A 85 27.11 -131.33 56.76
N LEU A 86 26.60 -131.62 57.95
CA LEU A 86 27.11 -131.36 59.29
C LEU A 86 28.55 -131.83 59.54
N HIS A 87 29.37 -130.92 60.08
CA HIS A 87 30.45 -131.27 61.01
C HIS A 87 30.03 -130.83 62.42
N ALA A 88 29.93 -131.80 63.32
CA ALA A 88 29.59 -131.62 64.72
C ALA A 88 30.70 -130.84 65.44
N LEU A 89 30.36 -129.62 65.88
CA LEU A 89 31.15 -128.82 66.80
C LEU A 89 30.40 -128.72 68.14
N PRO A 90 31.13 -128.60 69.27
CA PRO A 90 30.60 -128.79 70.61
C PRO A 90 29.50 -127.77 70.92
N GLN A 91 28.39 -128.25 71.50
CA GLN A 91 27.25 -127.41 71.83
C GLN A 91 27.65 -126.32 72.82
N PRO A 92 27.55 -125.03 72.43
CA PRO A 92 27.60 -123.95 73.39
C PRO A 92 26.28 -123.92 74.17
N ASP A 93 26.33 -123.39 75.37
CA ASP A 93 25.16 -123.19 76.23
C ASP A 93 24.15 -122.25 75.55
N TYR A 94 23.17 -122.85 74.87
CA TYR A 94 22.15 -122.20 74.05
C TYR A 94 21.32 -121.17 74.83
N HIS A 95 21.25 -121.29 76.15
CA HIS A 95 20.44 -120.39 76.95
C HIS A 95 21.06 -118.99 77.08
N GLN A 96 22.40 -118.91 77.12
CA GLN A 96 23.12 -117.64 77.21
C GLN A 96 23.23 -116.94 75.85
N PHE A 97 23.42 -117.70 74.77
CA PHE A 97 23.47 -117.16 73.41
C PHE A 97 22.12 -116.57 72.97
N ASN A 98 21.00 -117.21 73.34
CA ASN A 98 19.68 -116.76 72.94
C ASN A 98 19.26 -115.46 73.65
N ILE A 99 19.65 -115.29 74.93
CA ILE A 99 19.44 -114.04 75.68
C ILE A 99 20.29 -112.90 75.07
N GLN A 100 21.56 -113.19 74.75
CA GLN A 100 22.46 -112.19 74.18
C GLN A 100 22.07 -111.79 72.75
N PHE A 101 21.59 -112.74 71.95
CA PHE A 101 21.07 -112.51 70.60
C PHE A 101 19.77 -111.70 70.61
N HIS A 102 18.81 -112.02 71.48
CA HIS A 102 17.59 -111.22 71.63
C HIS A 102 17.88 -109.80 72.11
N HIS A 103 18.82 -109.61 73.04
CA HIS A 103 19.23 -108.29 73.49
C HIS A 103 19.90 -107.48 72.38
N HIS A 104 20.76 -108.10 71.57
CA HIS A 104 21.40 -107.45 70.43
C HIS A 104 20.37 -107.10 69.33
N PHE A 105 19.42 -107.99 69.05
CA PHE A 105 18.37 -107.75 68.07
C PHE A 105 17.43 -106.62 68.52
N GLN A 106 17.04 -106.59 69.80
CA GLN A 106 16.27 -105.46 70.35
C GLN A 106 17.06 -104.14 70.34
N GLN A 107 18.38 -104.19 70.55
CA GLN A 107 19.25 -103.02 70.39
C GLN A 107 19.29 -102.55 68.93
N GLU A 108 19.47 -103.46 67.98
CA GLU A 108 19.45 -103.13 66.54
C GLU A 108 18.08 -102.61 66.09
N GLU A 109 16.99 -103.14 66.62
CA GLU A 109 15.63 -102.68 66.30
C GLU A 109 15.39 -101.27 66.85
N MET A 110 15.78 -100.99 68.10
CA MET A 110 15.77 -99.63 68.66
C MET A 110 16.69 -98.67 67.91
N GLU A 111 17.87 -99.13 67.46
CA GLU A 111 18.82 -98.30 66.71
C GLU A 111 18.31 -98.00 65.30
N ASN A 112 17.73 -98.99 64.61
CA ASN A 112 17.07 -98.79 63.32
C ASN A 112 15.83 -97.88 63.44
N GLU A 113 15.04 -98.03 64.49
CA GLU A 113 13.90 -97.15 64.76
C GLU A 113 14.37 -95.72 65.04
N ARG A 114 15.47 -95.55 65.78
CA ARG A 114 16.10 -94.24 66.00
C ARG A 114 16.62 -93.63 64.70
N ILE A 115 17.29 -94.40 63.84
CA ILE A 115 17.77 -93.93 62.53
C ILE A 115 16.59 -93.54 61.63
N ARG A 116 15.51 -94.32 61.64
CA ARG A 116 14.28 -94.03 60.88
C ARG A 116 13.62 -92.74 61.38
N ASN A 117 13.54 -92.56 62.68
CA ASN A 117 13.01 -91.32 63.29
C ASN A 117 13.90 -90.12 62.97
N ASP A 118 15.23 -90.25 63.06
CA ASP A 118 16.19 -89.20 62.68
C ASP A 118 16.05 -88.84 61.19
N PHE A 119 15.89 -89.83 60.31
CA PHE A 119 15.68 -89.61 58.88
C PHE A 119 14.37 -88.88 58.60
N LEU A 120 13.26 -89.32 59.20
CA LEU A 120 11.96 -88.65 59.08
C LEU A 120 12.01 -87.23 59.64
N GLN A 121 12.71 -87.03 60.75
CA GLN A 121 12.88 -85.71 61.36
C GLN A 121 13.68 -84.78 60.45
N ARG A 122 14.78 -85.26 59.83
CA ARG A 122 15.52 -84.48 58.83
C ARG A 122 14.67 -84.16 57.61
N GLN A 123 13.92 -85.13 57.10
CA GLN A 123 13.01 -84.92 55.97
C GLN A 123 11.94 -83.86 56.30
N ALA A 124 11.37 -83.89 57.50
CA ALA A 124 10.42 -82.88 57.95
C ALA A 124 11.07 -81.49 58.09
N GLN A 125 12.30 -81.43 58.62
CA GLN A 125 13.08 -80.18 58.71
C GLN A 125 13.41 -79.62 57.33
N GLU A 126 13.82 -80.46 56.38
CA GLU A 126 14.09 -80.06 55.00
C GLU A 126 12.83 -79.57 54.29
N ALA A 127 11.70 -80.27 54.45
CA ALA A 127 10.42 -79.84 53.88
C ALA A 127 9.97 -78.50 54.46
N PHE A 128 10.11 -78.31 55.78
CA PHE A 128 9.81 -77.03 56.41
C PHE A 128 10.74 -75.91 55.91
N HIS A 129 12.03 -76.18 55.77
CA HIS A 129 12.99 -75.23 55.23
C HIS A 129 12.68 -74.85 53.78
N GLN A 130 12.34 -75.82 52.93
CA GLN A 130 11.90 -75.57 51.55
C GLN A 130 10.64 -74.71 51.50
N GLN A 131 9.68 -74.97 52.39
CA GLN A 131 8.46 -74.17 52.49
C GLN A 131 8.78 -72.71 52.90
N GLN A 132 9.72 -72.51 53.82
CA GLN A 132 10.17 -71.17 54.20
C GLN A 132 10.82 -70.43 53.03
N ILE A 133 11.69 -71.10 52.26
CA ILE A 133 12.32 -70.51 51.07
C ILE A 133 11.27 -70.12 50.04
N GLN A 134 10.29 -70.98 49.77
CA GLN A 134 9.21 -70.66 48.83
C GLN A 134 8.41 -69.42 49.27
N LEU A 135 8.08 -69.34 50.56
CA LEU A 135 7.38 -68.19 51.12
C LEU A 135 8.21 -66.90 51.00
N GLU A 136 9.51 -66.98 51.28
CA GLU A 136 10.42 -65.84 51.16
C GLU A 136 10.53 -65.35 49.71
N LEU A 137 10.66 -66.28 48.75
CA LEU A 137 10.70 -65.94 47.33
C LEU A 137 9.40 -65.27 46.87
N GLN A 138 8.25 -65.81 47.28
CA GLN A 138 6.94 -65.24 46.95
C GLN A 138 6.78 -63.83 47.52
N GLN A 139 7.25 -63.60 48.75
CA GLN A 139 7.27 -62.26 49.33
C GLN A 139 8.22 -61.31 48.59
N GLN A 140 9.39 -61.80 48.17
CA GLN A 140 10.35 -60.99 47.41
C GLN A 140 9.77 -60.58 46.06
N GLU A 141 9.12 -61.51 45.35
CA GLU A 141 8.41 -61.23 44.10
C GLU A 141 7.29 -60.21 44.30
N ALA A 142 6.48 -60.37 45.37
CA ALA A 142 5.42 -59.42 45.69
C ALA A 142 5.98 -58.01 45.96
N ARG A 143 7.11 -57.89 46.68
CA ARG A 143 7.79 -56.61 46.92
C ARG A 143 8.37 -56.01 45.63
N TRP A 144 8.87 -56.85 44.72
CA TRP A 144 9.37 -56.41 43.44
C TRP A 144 8.23 -55.88 42.56
N ARG A 145 7.13 -56.63 42.42
CA ARG A 145 5.93 -56.19 41.69
C ARG A 145 5.32 -54.91 42.25
N ASN A 146 5.31 -54.76 43.58
CA ASN A 146 4.81 -53.53 44.21
C ASN A 146 5.68 -52.32 43.85
N ARG A 147 7.01 -52.47 43.89
CA ARG A 147 7.93 -51.40 43.46
C ARG A 147 7.78 -51.08 41.98
N GLU A 148 7.65 -52.09 41.13
CA GLU A 148 7.41 -51.89 39.70
C GLU A 148 6.10 -51.14 39.44
N ALA A 149 5.02 -51.51 40.14
CA ALA A 149 3.74 -50.81 40.08
C ALA A 149 3.84 -49.35 40.58
N GLN A 150 4.61 -49.09 41.63
CA GLN A 150 4.86 -47.73 42.12
C GLN A 150 5.59 -46.88 41.07
N TYR A 151 6.66 -47.40 40.47
CA TYR A 151 7.38 -46.69 39.41
C TYR A 151 6.51 -46.44 38.18
N ALA A 152 5.72 -47.43 37.75
CA ALA A 152 4.79 -47.25 36.64
C ALA A 152 3.76 -46.15 36.94
N PHE A 153 3.24 -46.10 38.17
CA PHE A 153 2.31 -45.06 38.60
C PHE A 153 2.96 -43.66 38.65
N GLU A 154 4.18 -43.55 39.17
CA GLU A 154 4.92 -42.28 39.19
C GLU A 154 5.20 -41.75 37.78
N ILE A 155 5.62 -42.62 36.85
CA ILE A 155 5.84 -42.24 35.45
C ILE A 155 4.53 -41.73 34.84
N GLN A 156 3.43 -42.47 35.04
CA GLN A 156 2.13 -42.06 34.52
C GLN A 156 1.67 -40.69 35.08
N GLN A 157 1.91 -40.43 36.36
CA GLN A 157 1.63 -39.11 36.94
C GLN A 157 2.47 -38.00 36.30
N GLN A 158 3.78 -38.23 36.14
CA GLN A 158 4.67 -37.25 35.51
C GLN A 158 4.27 -36.95 34.07
N GLU A 159 3.83 -37.96 33.31
CA GLU A 159 3.31 -37.78 31.94
C GLU A 159 2.05 -36.91 31.95
N VAL A 160 1.08 -37.20 32.83
CA VAL A 160 -0.14 -36.40 32.97
C VAL A 160 0.18 -34.95 33.35
N GLU A 161 1.09 -34.74 34.30
CA GLU A 161 1.54 -33.39 34.66
C GLU A 161 2.24 -32.66 33.51
N TRP A 162 3.08 -33.37 32.76
CA TRP A 162 3.76 -32.81 31.61
C TRP A 162 2.76 -32.38 30.53
N HIS A 163 1.78 -33.24 30.21
CA HIS A 163 0.71 -32.90 29.28
C HIS A 163 -0.15 -31.74 29.77
N ASN A 164 -0.46 -31.67 31.07
CA ASN A 164 -1.19 -30.54 31.66
C ASN A 164 -0.40 -29.23 31.55
N ARG A 165 0.92 -29.25 31.81
CA ARG A 165 1.78 -28.07 31.63
C ARG A 165 1.81 -27.62 30.17
N GLN A 166 1.95 -28.56 29.23
CA GLN A 166 1.92 -28.27 27.80
C GLN A 166 0.57 -27.68 27.36
N ALA A 167 -0.54 -28.23 27.83
CA ALA A 167 -1.88 -27.71 27.51
C ALA A 167 -2.10 -26.29 28.05
N GLN A 168 -1.62 -26.00 29.27
CA GLN A 168 -1.70 -24.66 29.86
C GLN A 168 -0.84 -23.65 29.09
N GLU A 169 0.36 -24.05 28.67
CA GLU A 169 1.22 -23.18 27.87
C GLU A 169 0.64 -22.91 26.48
N ALA A 170 0.08 -23.93 25.82
CA ALA A 170 -0.63 -23.76 24.55
C ALA A 170 -1.81 -22.79 24.69
N HIS A 171 -2.59 -22.91 25.77
CA HIS A 171 -3.69 -21.97 26.05
C HIS A 171 -3.19 -20.54 26.30
N ARG A 172 -2.07 -20.37 27.02
CA ARG A 172 -1.46 -19.04 27.24
C ARG A 172 -1.03 -18.41 25.92
N ILE A 173 -0.34 -19.16 25.06
CA ILE A 173 0.09 -18.69 23.74
C ILE A 173 -1.12 -18.28 22.90
N GLN A 174 -2.17 -19.11 22.88
CA GLN A 174 -3.39 -18.81 22.14
C GLN A 174 -4.08 -17.53 22.63
N GLN A 175 -4.08 -17.27 23.95
CA GLN A 175 -4.60 -16.02 24.51
C GLN A 175 -3.77 -14.80 24.08
N GLU A 176 -2.44 -14.89 24.17
CA GLU A 176 -1.54 -13.81 23.75
C GLU A 176 -1.69 -13.49 22.26
N GLU A 177 -1.86 -14.50 21.41
CA GLU A 177 -2.14 -14.35 19.98
C GLU A 177 -3.49 -13.68 19.73
N ALA A 178 -4.54 -14.10 20.44
CA ALA A 178 -5.86 -13.50 20.34
C ALA A 178 -5.85 -12.02 20.76
N GLU A 179 -5.14 -11.69 21.84
CA GLU A 179 -4.95 -10.30 22.26
C GLU A 179 -4.16 -9.48 21.25
N ARG A 180 -3.10 -10.06 20.67
CA ARG A 180 -2.30 -9.40 19.64
C ARG A 180 -3.15 -9.12 18.40
N ALA A 181 -3.94 -10.09 17.95
CA ALA A 181 -4.88 -9.93 16.85
C ALA A 181 -5.91 -8.83 17.15
N ASN A 182 -6.45 -8.79 18.38
CA ASN A 182 -7.39 -7.75 18.80
C ASN A 182 -6.74 -6.35 18.79
N ARG A 183 -5.50 -6.22 19.31
CA ARG A 183 -4.75 -4.94 19.25
C ARG A 183 -4.52 -4.48 17.81
N GLN A 184 -4.13 -5.40 16.92
CA GLN A 184 -3.94 -5.10 15.50
C GLN A 184 -5.25 -4.69 14.81
N ALA A 185 -6.36 -5.36 15.12
CA ALA A 185 -7.67 -5.01 14.59
C ALA A 185 -8.12 -3.62 15.07
N GLN A 186 -7.90 -3.28 16.33
CA GLN A 186 -8.20 -1.95 16.88
C GLN A 186 -7.36 -0.86 16.22
N GLU A 187 -6.06 -1.10 16.02
CA GLU A 187 -5.19 -0.14 15.34
C GLU A 187 -5.57 0.06 13.86
N ALA A 188 -5.89 -1.03 13.16
CA ALA A 188 -6.39 -0.97 11.78
C ALA A 188 -7.70 -0.16 11.70
N TYR A 189 -8.62 -0.36 12.63
CA TYR A 189 -9.86 0.40 12.72
C TYR A 189 -9.59 1.89 12.97
N ARG A 190 -8.66 2.24 13.87
CA ARG A 190 -8.27 3.64 14.13
C ARG A 190 -7.70 4.31 12.88
N LEU A 191 -6.78 3.65 12.19
CA LEU A 191 -6.20 4.16 10.94
C LEU A 191 -7.26 4.37 9.85
N GLN A 192 -8.21 3.44 9.74
CA GLN A 192 -9.33 3.58 8.81
C GLN A 192 -10.21 4.80 9.13
N GLN A 193 -10.46 5.07 10.42
CA GLN A 193 -11.19 6.27 10.84
C GLN A 193 -10.41 7.55 10.50
N GLU A 194 -9.12 7.60 10.78
CA GLU A 194 -8.26 8.75 10.46
C GLU A 194 -8.23 9.03 8.95
N GLU A 195 -8.13 7.99 8.12
CA GLU A 195 -8.18 8.10 6.66
C GLU A 195 -9.54 8.62 6.18
N ALA A 196 -10.64 8.11 6.74
CA ALA A 196 -11.98 8.58 6.41
C ALA A 196 -12.19 10.05 6.81
N GLU A 197 -11.70 10.47 7.97
CA GLU A 197 -11.73 11.86 8.41
C GLU A 197 -10.89 12.76 7.50
N GLN A 198 -9.71 12.30 7.10
CA GLN A 198 -8.86 13.05 6.18
C GLN A 198 -9.52 13.20 4.81
N ALA A 199 -10.11 12.14 4.28
CA ALA A 199 -10.86 12.19 3.02
C ALA A 199 -12.05 13.16 3.13
N ASN A 200 -12.76 13.17 4.26
CA ASN A 200 -13.85 14.10 4.49
C ASN A 200 -13.36 15.56 4.57
N ARG A 201 -12.25 15.83 5.25
CA ARG A 201 -11.63 17.17 5.27
C ARG A 201 -11.23 17.63 3.86
N GLN A 202 -10.59 16.77 3.08
CA GLN A 202 -10.22 17.08 1.70
C GLN A 202 -11.44 17.34 0.81
N ALA A 203 -12.51 16.55 0.97
CA ALA A 203 -13.75 16.76 0.24
C ALA A 203 -14.40 18.11 0.60
N GLN A 204 -14.38 18.51 1.87
CA GLN A 204 -14.88 19.81 2.33
C GLN A 204 -14.05 20.97 1.77
N GLU A 205 -12.71 20.87 1.81
CA GLU A 205 -11.82 21.88 1.23
C GLU A 205 -12.05 22.04 -0.28
N ALA A 206 -12.16 20.91 -1.00
CA ALA A 206 -12.46 20.92 -2.43
C ALA A 206 -13.82 21.56 -2.74
N TYR A 207 -14.84 21.27 -1.92
CA TYR A 207 -16.16 21.89 -2.04
C TYR A 207 -16.11 23.42 -1.82
N CYS A 208 -15.40 23.88 -0.79
CA CYS A 208 -15.22 25.32 -0.55
C CYS A 208 -14.52 26.01 -1.73
N LEU A 209 -13.43 25.44 -2.24
CA LEU A 209 -12.71 25.99 -3.40
C LEU A 209 -13.61 26.07 -4.64
N GLN A 210 -14.39 25.02 -4.89
CA GLN A 210 -15.35 25.00 -6.01
C GLN A 210 -16.41 26.11 -5.86
N GLN A 211 -16.89 26.35 -4.64
CA GLN A 211 -17.85 27.41 -4.38
C GLN A 211 -17.24 28.81 -4.62
N GLU A 212 -16.01 29.04 -4.15
CA GLU A 212 -15.29 30.31 -4.37
C GLU A 212 -15.06 30.58 -5.86
N GLU A 213 -14.67 29.56 -6.63
CA GLU A 213 -14.48 29.66 -8.09
C GLU A 213 -15.79 29.99 -8.80
N ALA A 214 -16.90 29.34 -8.41
CA ALA A 214 -18.22 29.63 -8.95
C ALA A 214 -18.67 31.07 -8.63
N GLU A 215 -18.43 31.54 -7.41
CA GLU A 215 -18.71 32.93 -7.02
C GLU A 215 -17.85 33.93 -7.80
N GLN A 216 -16.58 33.63 -8.00
CA GLN A 216 -15.68 34.46 -8.79
C GLN A 216 -16.13 34.53 -10.26
N ALA A 217 -16.50 33.40 -10.85
CA ALA A 217 -17.05 33.34 -12.19
C ALA A 217 -18.36 34.16 -12.30
N ASN A 218 -19.24 34.08 -11.30
CA ASN A 218 -20.46 34.89 -11.27
C ASN A 218 -20.14 36.39 -11.17
N ARG A 219 -19.18 36.80 -10.32
CA ARG A 219 -18.71 38.20 -10.25
C ARG A 219 -18.16 38.68 -11.60
N GLN A 220 -17.33 37.88 -12.25
CA GLN A 220 -16.77 38.20 -13.57
C GLN A 220 -17.87 38.31 -14.64
N ALA A 221 -18.84 37.40 -14.64
CA ALA A 221 -19.97 37.45 -15.56
C ALA A 221 -20.83 38.71 -15.37
N GLN A 222 -21.08 39.10 -14.12
CA GLN A 222 -21.81 40.33 -13.80
C GLN A 222 -21.06 41.58 -14.24
N GLU A 223 -19.74 41.63 -14.03
CA GLU A 223 -18.91 42.73 -14.48
C GLU A 223 -18.84 42.82 -16.01
N ALA A 224 -18.67 41.70 -16.70
CA ALA A 224 -18.72 41.64 -18.15
C ALA A 224 -20.06 42.15 -18.70
N HIS A 225 -21.17 41.76 -18.07
CA HIS A 225 -22.50 42.26 -18.43
C HIS A 225 -22.63 43.77 -18.20
N ARG A 226 -22.09 44.30 -17.09
CA ARG A 226 -22.08 45.75 -16.81
C ARG A 226 -21.31 46.52 -17.88
N ILE A 227 -20.09 46.07 -18.21
CA ILE A 227 -19.26 46.70 -19.25
C ILE A 227 -20.00 46.68 -20.60
N GLN A 228 -20.60 45.55 -20.96
CA GLN A 228 -21.37 45.44 -22.19
C GLN A 228 -22.57 46.41 -22.25
N GLN A 229 -23.24 46.65 -21.12
CA GLN A 229 -24.30 47.65 -21.03
C GLN A 229 -23.76 49.08 -21.22
N GLU A 230 -22.66 49.41 -20.55
CA GLU A 230 -22.01 50.73 -20.68
C GLU A 230 -21.54 50.99 -22.12
N GLU A 231 -20.97 49.99 -22.79
CA GLU A 231 -20.57 50.06 -24.20
C GLU A 231 -21.77 50.26 -25.13
N ALA A 232 -22.88 49.55 -24.89
CA ALA A 232 -24.10 49.73 -25.67
C ALA A 232 -24.68 51.15 -25.49
N GLU A 233 -24.75 51.65 -24.25
CA GLU A 233 -25.21 53.01 -23.97
C GLU A 233 -24.29 54.08 -24.59
N TRP A 234 -22.98 53.82 -24.61
CA TRP A 234 -22.02 54.71 -25.25
C TRP A 234 -22.19 54.71 -26.77
N ALA A 235 -22.37 53.54 -27.38
CA ALA A 235 -22.64 53.41 -28.81
C ALA A 235 -23.95 54.11 -29.21
N ASP A 236 -25.01 53.97 -28.42
CA ASP A 236 -26.28 54.66 -28.63
C ASP A 236 -26.12 56.19 -28.56
N ARG A 237 -25.36 56.70 -27.57
CA ARG A 237 -25.03 58.13 -27.48
C ARG A 237 -24.25 58.61 -28.70
N GLN A 238 -23.24 57.86 -29.11
CA GLN A 238 -22.45 58.19 -30.30
C GLN A 238 -23.30 58.20 -31.57
N ALA A 239 -24.22 57.24 -31.72
CA ALA A 239 -25.15 57.19 -32.85
C ALA A 239 -26.08 58.41 -32.88
N GLN A 240 -26.60 58.83 -31.71
CA GLN A 240 -27.42 60.04 -31.60
C GLN A 240 -26.65 61.32 -31.95
N ASP A 241 -25.39 61.42 -31.53
CA ASP A 241 -24.53 62.57 -31.85
C ASP A 241 -24.23 62.64 -33.36
N ILE A 242 -23.93 61.50 -33.99
CA ILE A 242 -23.76 61.40 -35.45
C ILE A 242 -25.04 61.81 -36.17
N GLN A 243 -26.21 61.33 -35.72
CA GLN A 243 -27.50 61.69 -36.31
C GLN A 243 -27.78 63.19 -36.19
N ARG A 244 -27.48 63.79 -35.04
CA ARG A 244 -27.63 65.23 -34.81
C ARG A 244 -26.69 66.05 -35.69
N ALA A 245 -25.42 65.63 -35.81
CA ALA A 245 -24.46 66.26 -36.69
C ALA A 245 -24.89 66.17 -38.16
N GLY A 246 -25.46 65.03 -38.58
CA GLY A 246 -26.06 64.85 -39.91
C GLY A 246 -27.20 65.83 -40.18
N GLN A 247 -28.15 65.96 -39.26
CA GLN A 247 -29.25 66.93 -39.37
C GLN A 247 -28.74 68.38 -39.47
N GLN A 248 -27.76 68.75 -38.66
CA GLN A 248 -27.15 70.07 -38.72
C GLN A 248 -26.41 70.33 -40.04
N ALA A 249 -25.75 69.31 -40.60
CA ALA A 249 -25.09 69.40 -41.89
C ALA A 249 -26.11 69.59 -43.02
N GLU A 250 -27.22 68.84 -43.01
CA GLU A 250 -28.32 68.99 -43.96
C GLU A 250 -28.96 70.39 -43.88
N GLU A 251 -29.22 70.91 -42.67
CA GLU A 251 -29.71 72.27 -42.48
C GLU A 251 -28.73 73.34 -42.99
N CYS A 252 -27.42 73.16 -42.71
CA CYS A 252 -26.38 74.05 -43.22
C CYS A 252 -26.32 74.04 -44.76
N GLN A 253 -26.42 72.85 -45.36
CA GLN A 253 -26.44 72.69 -46.81
C GLN A 253 -27.69 73.34 -47.41
N HIS A 254 -28.87 73.09 -46.84
CA HIS A 254 -30.12 73.72 -47.31
C HIS A 254 -30.03 75.25 -47.24
N ARG A 255 -29.49 75.79 -46.15
CA ARG A 255 -29.27 77.23 -46.00
C ARG A 255 -28.26 77.77 -47.01
N GLN A 256 -27.23 76.98 -47.35
CA GLN A 256 -26.27 77.35 -48.38
C GLN A 256 -26.92 77.37 -49.76
N GLU A 257 -27.67 76.33 -50.12
CA GLU A 257 -28.42 76.27 -51.38
C GLU A 257 -29.43 77.42 -51.50
N GLN A 258 -30.09 77.81 -50.41
CA GLN A 258 -30.96 79.00 -50.38
C GLN A 258 -30.17 80.28 -50.71
N ARG A 259 -29.02 80.50 -50.07
CA ARG A 259 -28.15 81.65 -50.38
C ARG A 259 -27.65 81.62 -51.82
N ASP A 260 -27.27 80.45 -52.32
CA ASP A 260 -26.79 80.30 -53.69
C ASP A 260 -27.92 80.60 -54.70
N ARG A 261 -29.17 80.20 -54.41
CA ARG A 261 -30.35 80.58 -55.20
C ARG A 261 -30.62 82.08 -55.14
N GLU A 262 -30.62 82.68 -53.94
CA GLU A 262 -30.80 84.13 -53.78
C GLU A 262 -29.72 84.90 -54.53
N GLN A 263 -28.45 84.44 -54.49
CA GLN A 263 -27.37 85.04 -55.28
C GLN A 263 -27.61 84.90 -56.78
N GLN A 264 -28.07 83.74 -57.25
CA GLN A 264 -28.44 83.55 -58.66
C GLN A 264 -29.60 84.45 -59.07
N GLU A 265 -30.63 84.59 -58.24
CA GLU A 265 -31.75 85.51 -58.49
C GLU A 265 -31.29 86.96 -58.51
N CYS A 266 -30.45 87.39 -57.56
CA CYS A 266 -29.81 88.71 -57.57
C CYS A 266 -28.96 88.95 -58.83
N LEU A 267 -28.20 87.94 -59.28
CA LEU A 267 -27.40 88.00 -60.51
C LEU A 267 -28.31 88.11 -61.75
N GLU A 268 -29.38 87.32 -61.82
CA GLU A 268 -30.37 87.41 -62.90
C GLU A 268 -31.11 88.75 -62.89
N GLU A 269 -31.45 89.28 -61.72
CA GLU A 269 -32.08 90.60 -61.56
C GLU A 269 -31.11 91.70 -62.00
N ALA A 270 -29.85 91.65 -61.58
CA ALA A 270 -28.81 92.58 -62.02
C ALA A 270 -28.60 92.52 -63.55
N LEU A 271 -28.63 91.32 -64.15
CA LEU A 271 -28.57 91.16 -65.61
C LEU A 271 -29.81 91.75 -66.30
N ARG A 272 -31.01 91.55 -65.75
CA ARG A 272 -32.25 92.16 -66.27
C ARG A 272 -32.24 93.69 -66.15
N GLU A 273 -31.69 94.20 -65.05
CA GLU A 273 -31.51 95.64 -64.84
C GLU A 273 -30.49 96.22 -65.82
N TYR A 274 -29.42 95.49 -66.14
CA TYR A 274 -28.43 95.86 -67.16
C TYR A 274 -29.03 95.87 -68.59
N ASP A 275 -29.90 94.92 -68.93
CA ASP A 275 -30.58 94.84 -70.23
C ASP A 275 -31.75 95.83 -70.38
N ASN A 276 -32.07 96.62 -69.34
CA ASN A 276 -33.08 97.68 -69.41
C ASN A 276 -32.49 98.94 -70.10
N PRO A 277 -33.04 99.40 -71.24
CA PRO A 277 -32.48 100.54 -71.98
C PRO A 277 -32.46 101.86 -71.19
N ALA A 278 -33.27 101.99 -70.14
CA ALA A 278 -33.22 103.14 -69.24
C ALA A 278 -32.03 103.10 -68.25
N SER A 279 -31.57 101.90 -67.88
CA SER A 279 -30.44 101.67 -66.98
C SER A 279 -29.11 101.80 -67.73
N GLN A 280 -29.05 101.35 -68.99
CA GLN A 280 -27.88 101.52 -69.86
C GLN A 280 -27.45 102.98 -69.99
N GLN A 281 -28.42 103.90 -70.06
CA GLN A 281 -28.16 105.34 -70.17
C GLN A 281 -27.64 105.94 -68.86
N GLN A 282 -28.15 105.46 -67.71
CA GLN A 282 -27.61 105.83 -66.40
C GLN A 282 -26.22 105.24 -66.15
N HIS A 283 -25.95 104.03 -66.62
CA HIS A 283 -24.63 103.41 -66.51
C HIS A 283 -23.61 104.11 -67.42
N GLU A 284 -23.99 104.58 -68.61
CA GLU A 284 -23.15 105.45 -69.45
C GLU A 284 -22.90 106.80 -68.75
N ASP A 285 -23.92 107.42 -68.18
CA ASP A 285 -23.79 108.69 -67.43
C ASP A 285 -22.92 108.54 -66.15
N ASP A 286 -23.08 107.45 -65.39
CA ASP A 286 -22.30 107.18 -64.18
C ASP A 286 -20.91 106.64 -64.48
N GLU A 287 -20.70 105.95 -65.60
CA GLU A 287 -19.37 105.57 -66.06
C GLU A 287 -18.63 106.78 -66.65
N GLU A 288 -19.33 107.74 -67.27
CA GLU A 288 -18.77 109.05 -67.61
C GLU A 288 -18.45 109.86 -66.34
N ARG A 289 -19.28 109.78 -65.30
CA ARG A 289 -19.01 110.37 -63.97
C ARG A 289 -17.82 109.71 -63.27
N ARG A 290 -17.68 108.37 -63.34
CA ARG A 290 -16.53 107.62 -62.82
C ARG A 290 -15.27 107.90 -63.62
N ARG A 291 -15.34 108.02 -64.95
CA ARG A 291 -14.18 108.45 -65.77
C ARG A 291 -13.76 109.87 -65.43
N THR A 292 -14.70 110.75 -65.09
CA THR A 292 -14.41 112.11 -64.63
C THR A 292 -13.78 112.10 -63.22
N GLN A 293 -14.32 111.31 -62.28
CA GLN A 293 -13.75 111.14 -60.93
C GLN A 293 -12.40 110.40 -60.93
N GLU A 294 -12.20 109.37 -61.75
CA GLU A 294 -10.91 108.67 -61.88
C GLU A 294 -9.88 109.55 -62.60
N GLN A 295 -10.30 110.41 -63.53
CA GLN A 295 -9.43 111.43 -64.11
C GLN A 295 -9.05 112.50 -63.07
N GLU A 296 -9.94 112.84 -62.12
CA GLU A 296 -9.61 113.70 -60.96
C GLU A 296 -8.75 112.99 -59.90
N HIS A 297 -8.97 111.70 -59.64
CA HIS A 297 -8.27 110.90 -58.63
C HIS A 297 -6.86 110.47 -59.10
N CYS A 298 -6.65 110.31 -60.41
CA CYS A 298 -5.34 110.02 -60.99
C CYS A 298 -4.39 111.24 -60.96
N TRP A 299 -4.93 112.47 -60.82
CA TRP A 299 -4.14 113.68 -60.58
C TRP A 299 -3.81 113.91 -59.09
N GLN A 300 -4.42 113.17 -58.15
CA GLN A 300 -4.25 113.39 -56.70
C GLN A 300 -3.51 112.29 -55.93
N HIS A 301 -3.26 111.10 -56.50
CA HIS A 301 -2.45 110.06 -55.85
C HIS A 301 -1.12 109.79 -56.57
N ASN A 302 -0.24 110.78 -56.53
CA ASN A 302 1.21 110.56 -56.39
C ASN A 302 1.53 110.78 -54.90
N ALA A 303 2.26 109.83 -54.31
CA ALA A 303 2.77 109.79 -52.93
C ALA A 303 1.90 109.04 -51.90
N GLU A 304 2.62 108.34 -51.01
CA GLU A 304 2.18 107.62 -49.80
C GLU A 304 1.77 106.15 -50.07
N ASP A 305 2.70 105.19 -50.12
CA ASP A 305 3.58 104.65 -49.06
C ASP A 305 2.85 104.19 -47.77
N ASP A 306 3.17 102.95 -47.38
CA ASP A 306 3.13 102.39 -46.03
C ASP A 306 1.79 102.27 -45.28
N GLU A 307 1.33 101.04 -45.05
CA GLU A 307 1.69 100.33 -43.82
C GLU A 307 1.21 98.86 -43.83
N ASN A 308 2.21 97.99 -43.81
CA ASN A 308 2.18 96.54 -43.70
C ASN A 308 1.81 96.13 -42.26
N ILE A 309 0.64 95.48 -42.09
CA ILE A 309 0.13 95.08 -40.78
C ILE A 309 1.02 93.98 -40.17
N ASN A 310 1.73 94.41 -39.12
CA ASN A 310 2.53 93.67 -38.16
C ASN A 310 2.01 92.26 -37.82
N GLN A 311 2.80 91.25 -38.18
CA GLN A 311 2.80 89.93 -37.54
C GLN A 311 3.40 90.03 -36.13
N ALA A 312 2.65 89.54 -35.14
CA ALA A 312 3.11 89.42 -33.75
C ALA A 312 4.17 88.31 -33.58
N PRO A 313 5.16 88.47 -32.68
CA PRO A 313 6.24 87.52 -32.49
C PRO A 313 5.79 86.25 -31.77
N VAL A 314 6.13 85.11 -32.37
CA VAL A 314 5.99 83.76 -31.82
C VAL A 314 6.72 83.70 -30.47
N GLN A 315 5.97 83.52 -29.38
CA GLN A 315 6.57 83.29 -28.08
C GLN A 315 7.22 81.91 -28.03
N ASN A 316 8.47 81.91 -27.56
CA ASN A 316 9.25 80.74 -27.18
C ASN A 316 8.46 79.88 -26.17
N ILE A 317 7.76 78.85 -26.68
CA ILE A 317 7.25 77.77 -25.85
C ILE A 317 8.47 76.87 -25.53
N PRO A 318 8.80 76.61 -24.26
CA PRO A 318 9.82 75.63 -23.90
C PRO A 318 9.44 74.29 -24.52
N ILE A 319 10.29 73.76 -25.40
CA ILE A 319 10.11 72.44 -25.98
C ILE A 319 10.02 71.45 -24.79
N PRO A 320 8.90 70.73 -24.60
CA PRO A 320 8.79 69.75 -23.54
C PRO A 320 9.89 68.69 -23.70
N ASP A 321 10.45 68.21 -22.59
CA ASP A 321 11.68 67.39 -22.58
C ASP A 321 11.63 66.13 -23.48
N GLY A 322 10.45 65.69 -23.92
CA GLY A 322 10.26 64.59 -24.86
C GLY A 322 10.51 64.91 -26.35
N ALA A 323 10.75 66.17 -26.73
CA ALA A 323 10.93 66.57 -28.13
C ALA A 323 12.34 67.08 -28.47
N ARG A 324 13.31 66.94 -27.56
CA ARG A 324 14.72 67.21 -27.87
C ARG A 324 15.29 66.07 -28.73
N PRO A 325 16.10 66.36 -29.77
CA PRO A 325 16.85 65.32 -30.48
C PRO A 325 17.66 64.50 -29.47
N TYR A 326 17.48 63.18 -29.48
CA TYR A 326 18.19 62.28 -28.58
C TYR A 326 19.70 62.38 -28.85
N THR A 327 20.44 62.98 -27.93
CA THR A 327 21.89 63.03 -27.95
C THR A 327 22.42 61.84 -27.15
N GLU A 328 23.06 60.88 -27.81
CA GLU A 328 23.67 59.72 -27.18
C GLU A 328 24.68 60.22 -26.10
N PRO A 329 24.55 59.81 -24.82
CA PRO A 329 25.53 60.16 -23.80
C PRO A 329 26.92 59.66 -24.23
N ILE A 330 27.90 60.56 -24.25
CA ILE A 330 29.28 60.28 -24.73
C ILE A 330 29.95 59.17 -23.88
N ASP A 331 29.48 58.96 -22.66
CA ASP A 331 29.92 57.88 -21.80
C ASP A 331 29.22 56.55 -22.12
N ARG A 332 29.80 55.82 -23.07
CA ARG A 332 29.46 54.41 -23.30
C ARG A 332 29.94 53.59 -22.09
N HIS A 333 29.03 53.31 -21.16
CA HIS A 333 29.28 52.34 -20.09
C HIS A 333 29.43 50.94 -20.71
N SER A 334 30.68 50.50 -20.91
CA SER A 334 30.96 49.12 -21.30
C SER A 334 30.68 48.20 -20.11
N LEU A 335 29.70 47.31 -20.27
CA LEU A 335 29.31 46.30 -19.26
C LEU A 335 30.34 45.16 -19.12
N GLY A 336 31.47 45.26 -19.84
CA GLY A 336 32.48 44.22 -19.89
C GLY A 336 32.07 43.01 -20.76
N PRO A 337 32.88 41.94 -20.78
CA PRO A 337 32.59 40.74 -21.57
C PRO A 337 31.46 39.88 -20.96
N LEU A 338 30.63 39.28 -21.81
CA LEU A 338 29.57 38.33 -21.47
C LEU A 338 30.16 36.92 -21.29
N ASN A 339 30.98 36.71 -20.26
CA ASN A 339 31.77 35.48 -20.09
C ASN A 339 31.57 34.74 -18.76
N VAL A 340 30.58 35.13 -17.94
CA VAL A 340 30.34 34.48 -16.62
C VAL A 340 29.11 33.58 -16.70
N GLU A 341 29.30 32.27 -16.68
CA GLU A 341 28.19 31.29 -16.67
C GLU A 341 27.49 31.27 -15.29
N CYS A 342 26.16 31.33 -15.29
CA CYS A 342 25.37 31.21 -14.07
C CYS A 342 25.18 29.73 -13.67
N PRO A 343 25.50 29.32 -12.43
CA PRO A 343 25.33 27.93 -12.00
C PRO A 343 23.87 27.48 -11.86
N ASN A 344 22.90 28.39 -11.86
CA ASN A 344 21.48 28.07 -11.74
C ASN A 344 20.77 27.95 -13.10
N CYS A 345 21.03 28.89 -14.02
CA CYS A 345 20.35 28.92 -15.34
C CYS A 345 21.26 28.51 -16.51
N HIS A 346 22.57 28.31 -16.29
CA HIS A 346 23.59 28.01 -17.30
C HIS A 346 23.70 29.04 -18.45
N ALA A 347 23.08 30.21 -18.31
CA ALA A 347 23.24 31.32 -19.24
C ALA A 347 24.52 32.12 -18.95
N MET A 348 25.07 32.75 -19.99
CA MET A 348 26.22 33.64 -19.89
C MET A 348 25.75 35.05 -19.49
N HIS A 349 26.37 35.62 -18.45
CA HIS A 349 26.06 36.95 -17.92
C HIS A 349 27.26 37.90 -17.97
N PHE A 350 26.96 39.20 -17.92
CA PHE A 350 27.98 40.23 -17.72
C PHE A 350 28.45 40.23 -16.27
N ALA A 351 29.76 40.40 -16.04
CA ALA A 351 30.32 40.40 -14.69
C ALA A 351 29.74 41.53 -13.81
N CYS A 352 29.28 42.63 -14.40
CA CYS A 352 28.67 43.75 -13.69
C CYS A 352 27.24 43.46 -13.18
N GLU A 353 26.54 42.47 -13.72
CA GLU A 353 25.21 42.04 -13.23
C GLU A 353 25.30 41.17 -11.98
N ARG A 354 26.51 40.75 -11.61
CA ARG A 354 26.75 39.93 -10.43
C ARG A 354 26.40 40.72 -9.17
N LEU A 355 25.53 40.15 -8.34
CA LEU A 355 25.15 40.76 -7.07
C LEU A 355 26.38 41.00 -6.19
N THR A 356 26.49 42.19 -5.60
CA THR A 356 27.63 42.61 -4.77
C THR A 356 27.93 41.67 -3.60
N LYS A 357 26.91 40.93 -3.13
CA LYS A 357 27.01 39.95 -2.05
C LYS A 357 27.38 38.53 -2.51
N SER A 358 27.53 38.30 -3.81
CA SER A 358 27.88 36.97 -4.35
C SER A 358 29.38 36.82 -4.58
N SER A 359 29.89 35.60 -4.43
CA SER A 359 31.33 35.32 -4.56
C SER A 359 31.71 35.08 -6.02
N THR A 360 33.00 35.26 -6.36
CA THR A 360 33.51 34.92 -7.69
C THR A 360 33.44 33.43 -8.02
N ARG A 361 33.41 32.57 -6.99
CA ARG A 361 33.25 31.12 -7.17
C ARG A 361 31.80 30.68 -7.32
N ASN A 362 30.84 31.49 -6.88
CA ASN A 362 29.41 31.20 -6.98
C ASN A 362 28.64 32.50 -7.29
N PRO A 363 28.77 33.01 -8.53
CA PRO A 363 28.14 34.26 -8.93
C PRO A 363 26.61 34.10 -8.93
N ARG A 364 25.91 35.05 -8.31
CA ARG A 364 24.44 35.12 -8.34
C ARG A 364 24.01 36.39 -9.06
N PHE A 365 23.02 36.25 -9.94
CA PHE A 365 22.50 37.34 -10.77
C PHE A 365 21.06 37.63 -10.35
N GLY A 366 20.73 38.91 -10.18
CA GLY A 366 19.41 39.31 -9.67
C GLY A 366 18.26 38.82 -10.55
N THR A 367 18.36 38.99 -11.87
CA THR A 367 17.24 38.76 -12.79
C THR A 367 17.11 37.30 -13.25
N CYS A 368 18.20 36.56 -13.49
CA CYS A 368 18.12 35.13 -13.89
C CYS A 368 17.75 34.22 -12.71
N CYS A 369 18.23 34.49 -11.49
CA CYS A 369 18.05 33.56 -10.36
C CYS A 369 16.69 33.68 -9.65
N LEU A 370 15.86 34.66 -9.99
CA LEU A 370 14.56 34.87 -9.33
C LEU A 370 13.42 34.05 -9.93
N TYR A 371 13.53 33.61 -11.18
CA TYR A 371 12.47 32.86 -11.88
C TYR A 371 12.65 31.33 -11.88
N SER A 372 13.79 30.81 -11.41
CA SER A 372 14.11 29.37 -11.42
C SER A 372 13.46 28.56 -10.28
N CYS A 373 12.52 29.14 -9.51
CA CYS A 373 11.69 28.40 -8.56
C CYS A 373 10.51 27.66 -9.19
N LEU A 374 10.28 27.80 -10.51
CA LEU A 374 9.39 26.92 -11.25
C LEU A 374 10.24 25.80 -11.86
N GLY A 375 10.04 24.58 -11.35
CA GLY A 375 10.85 23.40 -11.65
C GLY A 375 10.97 23.05 -13.14
N PRO A 376 11.88 22.11 -13.49
CA PRO A 376 12.11 21.75 -14.89
C PRO A 376 10.83 21.23 -15.54
N PRO A 377 10.56 21.55 -16.83
CA PRO A 377 9.52 20.87 -17.58
C PRO A 377 9.88 19.39 -17.64
N VAL A 378 8.94 18.56 -17.18
CA VAL A 378 8.91 17.11 -17.35
C VAL A 378 9.42 16.73 -18.75
N SER A 379 10.42 15.86 -18.77
CA SER A 379 10.99 15.29 -19.98
C SER A 379 9.92 14.62 -20.84
N LEU A 380 9.61 15.22 -21.98
CA LEU A 380 8.84 14.67 -23.11
C LEU A 380 9.63 13.52 -23.78
N GLY A 381 9.82 12.42 -23.05
CA GLY A 381 10.58 11.24 -23.51
C GLY A 381 9.81 9.92 -23.45
N ALA A 382 8.49 9.93 -23.21
CA ALA A 382 7.73 8.69 -22.98
C ALA A 382 6.30 8.67 -23.56
N VAL A 383 6.09 9.21 -24.77
CA VAL A 383 4.79 9.12 -25.49
C VAL A 383 4.90 8.39 -26.84
N PHE A 384 5.91 7.54 -27.03
CA PHE A 384 5.98 6.66 -28.21
C PHE A 384 6.31 5.24 -27.77
N LEU A 385 5.26 4.42 -27.59
CA LEU A 385 5.17 2.97 -27.81
C LEU A 385 3.91 2.47 -27.09
N GLY A 386 2.79 2.44 -27.81
CA GLY A 386 1.51 2.01 -27.24
C GLY A 386 0.36 1.98 -28.25
N MET A 387 0.61 1.53 -29.48
CA MET A 387 -0.44 1.11 -30.40
C MET A 387 -0.08 -0.26 -30.98
N GLU A 388 -1.11 -1.07 -31.18
CA GLU A 388 -1.16 -2.37 -31.87
C GLU A 388 -0.91 -3.63 -31.01
N THR A 389 -1.99 -4.15 -30.43
CA THR A 389 -2.58 -5.43 -30.86
C THR A 389 -4.00 -5.52 -30.31
N MET A 390 -4.95 -4.97 -31.06
CA MET A 390 -6.38 -5.13 -30.84
C MET A 390 -6.78 -6.53 -31.35
N LYS A 391 -6.94 -7.49 -30.44
CA LYS A 391 -7.54 -8.80 -30.75
C LYS A 391 -9.04 -8.59 -31.01
N ILE A 392 -9.42 -8.72 -32.27
CA ILE A 392 -10.82 -8.81 -32.71
C ILE A 392 -11.37 -10.18 -32.27
N SER A 393 -12.16 -10.19 -31.20
CA SER A 393 -13.02 -11.32 -30.86
C SER A 393 -14.32 -11.23 -31.68
N ARG A 394 -14.36 -11.97 -32.80
CA ARG A 394 -15.62 -12.31 -33.48
C ARG A 394 -16.34 -13.38 -32.66
N SER A 395 -17.37 -12.97 -31.92
CA SER A 395 -18.41 -13.87 -31.42
C SER A 395 -19.43 -14.09 -32.53
N MET A 396 -19.35 -15.22 -33.22
CA MET A 396 -20.42 -15.72 -34.08
C MET A 396 -21.40 -16.52 -33.21
N ARG A 397 -22.58 -15.94 -33.01
CA ARG A 397 -23.82 -16.67 -32.74
C ARG A 397 -24.25 -17.34 -34.03
N THR A 398 -24.34 -18.66 -34.02
CA THR A 398 -25.10 -19.41 -35.02
C THR A 398 -26.18 -20.19 -34.26
N GLN A 399 -27.42 -19.80 -34.50
CA GLN A 399 -28.59 -20.64 -34.29
C GLN A 399 -28.56 -21.72 -35.38
N PHE A 400 -28.59 -22.99 -34.96
CA PHE A 400 -29.48 -24.07 -35.42
C PHE A 400 -29.03 -25.39 -34.79
#